data_AF-A0A7C3UQ49-F1
#
_entry.id   AF-A0A7C3UQ49-F1
#
_cell.length_a   1.000
_cell.length_b   1.000
_cell.length_c   1.000
_cell.angle_alpha   90.00
_cell.angle_beta   90.00
_cell.angle_gamma   90.00
#
_symmetry.space_group_name_H-M   'P 1'
#
loop_
_entity.id
_entity.type
_entity.pdbx_description
1 polymer ?
#
loop_
_entity_poly.entity_id
_entity_poly.type
_entity_poly.pdbx_seq_one_letter_code
_entity_poly.pdbx_strand_id
1 'polypeptide(L)'
;MKEIKEDKLQDYVTKFFSLYYRNRQKFLTILGGFVAVIAILIFFLTSKPKESPEVSVRFTEALGFYSTGNLGEAEERFLEIVRRFPHQKLGIKAQFYLGNIYFQTQRYDEARRAFTNYYSKNKKDPLLSPSSLLGIGNCYEEVKEYKKAAENYEQVAREYKKSPFAPLALLSAARCYKNLGDYKKAKEIYEKVIKDYPTNPAKEDAQSGLYYVTTLLEKKKIK
;
A
#
# COMPACT_ATOMS: atom_id res chain seq x y z
N MET A 1 24.83 -30.61 49.23
CA MET A 1 24.90 -30.11 47.82
C MET A 1 24.26 -28.73 47.61
N LYS A 2 23.59 -28.11 48.61
CA LYS A 2 23.07 -26.72 48.56
C LYS A 2 24.14 -25.67 48.93
N GLU A 3 24.99 -25.93 49.92
CA GLU A 3 26.00 -24.96 50.43
C GLU A 3 27.07 -24.53 49.39
N ILE A 4 27.53 -25.44 48.52
CA ILE A 4 28.57 -25.12 47.51
C ILE A 4 28.07 -24.10 46.47
N LYS A 5 26.74 -24.00 46.26
CA LYS A 5 26.16 -23.00 45.34
C LYS A 5 26.05 -21.62 46.00
N GLU A 6 25.90 -21.56 47.31
CA GLU A 6 25.79 -20.32 48.07
C GLU A 6 27.15 -19.62 48.21
N ASP A 7 28.22 -20.37 48.44
CA ASP A 7 29.58 -19.84 48.58
C ASP A 7 30.11 -19.25 47.25
N LYS A 8 29.89 -19.96 46.13
CA LYS A 8 30.20 -19.44 44.78
C LYS A 8 29.40 -18.18 44.46
N LEU A 9 28.13 -18.14 44.86
CA LEU A 9 27.28 -16.96 44.67
C LEU A 9 27.83 -15.77 45.47
N GLN A 10 28.23 -15.99 46.73
CA GLN A 10 28.85 -14.96 47.56
C GLN A 10 30.15 -14.43 46.96
N ASP A 11 30.99 -15.29 46.38
CA ASP A 11 32.22 -14.87 45.68
C ASP A 11 31.91 -14.03 44.42
N TYR A 12 30.96 -14.45 43.60
CA TYR A 12 30.52 -13.65 42.44
C TYR A 12 29.94 -12.30 42.85
N VAL A 13 29.13 -12.28 43.91
CA VAL A 13 28.53 -11.07 44.46
C VAL A 13 29.62 -10.13 44.98
N THR A 14 30.61 -10.66 45.71
CA THR A 14 31.71 -9.86 46.28
C THR A 14 32.66 -9.34 45.19
N LYS A 15 32.98 -10.17 44.19
CA LYS A 15 33.75 -9.75 43.00
C LYS A 15 33.00 -8.71 42.17
N PHE A 16 31.69 -8.88 42.01
CA PHE A 16 30.84 -7.91 41.32
C PHE A 16 30.80 -6.57 42.05
N PHE A 17 30.57 -6.57 43.37
CA PHE A 17 30.55 -5.34 44.16
C PHE A 17 31.92 -4.66 44.21
N SER A 18 33.02 -5.40 44.38
CA SER A 18 34.36 -4.81 44.36
C SER A 18 34.72 -4.23 42.98
N LEU A 19 34.32 -4.87 41.87
CA LEU A 19 34.43 -4.32 40.53
C LEU A 19 33.54 -3.09 40.31
N TYR A 20 32.31 -3.12 40.84
CA TYR A 20 31.36 -2.02 40.78
C TYR A 20 31.84 -0.80 41.56
N TYR A 21 32.32 -0.95 42.79
CA TYR A 21 32.82 0.16 43.60
C TYR A 21 34.13 0.74 43.05
N ARG A 22 35.03 -0.10 42.54
CA ARG A 22 36.29 0.33 41.91
C ARG A 22 36.05 1.13 40.63
N ASN A 23 35.02 0.76 39.86
CA ASN A 23 34.70 1.39 38.57
C ASN A 23 33.36 2.14 38.61
N ARG A 24 32.92 2.61 39.78
CA ARG A 24 31.58 3.19 40.00
C ARG A 24 31.24 4.30 39.00
N GLN A 25 32.21 5.19 38.74
CA GLN A 25 32.03 6.27 37.77
C GLN A 25 31.80 5.75 36.34
N LYS A 26 32.50 4.70 35.91
CA LYS A 26 32.32 4.08 34.59
C LYS A 26 30.96 3.38 34.47
N PHE A 27 30.53 2.68 35.52
CA PHE A 27 29.19 2.06 35.57
C PHE A 27 28.08 3.10 35.48
N LEU A 28 28.20 4.21 36.23
CA LEU A 28 27.24 5.31 36.17
C LEU A 28 27.18 5.96 34.79
N THR A 29 28.32 6.14 34.11
CA THR A 29 28.34 6.68 32.73
C THR A 29 27.70 5.73 31.72
N ILE A 30 27.93 4.41 31.83
CA ILE A 30 27.34 3.41 30.93
C ILE A 30 25.83 3.34 31.14
N LEU A 31 25.38 3.32 32.40
CA LEU A 31 23.96 3.30 32.74
C LEU A 31 23.25 4.58 32.28
N GLY A 32 23.87 5.75 32.50
CA GLY A 32 23.36 7.03 32.02
C GLY A 32 23.26 7.08 30.49
N GLY A 33 24.26 6.58 29.77
CA GLY A 33 24.23 6.44 28.32
C GLY A 33 23.10 5.51 27.84
N PHE A 34 22.90 4.37 28.51
CA PHE A 34 21.82 3.44 28.19
C PHE A 34 20.43 4.04 28.41
N VAL A 35 20.22 4.74 29.54
CA VAL A 35 18.97 5.47 29.84
C VAL A 35 18.74 6.58 28.82
N ALA A 36 19.77 7.32 28.42
CA ALA A 36 19.66 8.35 27.38
C ALA A 36 19.25 7.75 26.04
N VAL A 37 19.84 6.62 25.62
CA VAL A 37 19.44 5.91 24.40
C VAL A 37 17.99 5.44 24.46
N ILE A 38 17.55 4.88 25.59
CA ILE A 38 16.14 4.49 25.80
C ILE A 38 15.23 5.71 25.75
N ALA A 39 15.60 6.81 26.40
CA ALA A 39 14.81 8.04 26.39
C ALA A 39 14.69 8.64 24.98
N ILE A 40 15.78 8.61 24.20
CA ILE A 40 15.80 9.01 22.79
C ILE A 40 14.90 8.08 21.96
N LEU A 41 14.99 6.76 22.15
CA LEU A 41 14.13 5.78 21.49
C LEU A 41 12.65 6.00 21.84
N ILE A 42 12.32 6.16 23.11
CA ILE A 42 10.95 6.45 23.57
C ILE A 42 10.48 7.77 22.96
N PHE A 43 11.30 8.82 23.00
CA PHE A 43 11.00 10.09 22.36
C PHE A 43 10.72 9.92 20.86
N PHE A 44 11.54 9.17 20.12
CA PHE A 44 11.26 8.91 18.70
C PHE A 44 10.02 8.03 18.47
N LEU A 45 9.73 7.10 19.38
CA LEU A 45 8.54 6.24 19.30
C LEU A 45 7.24 6.99 19.64
N THR A 46 7.30 7.95 20.57
CA THR A 46 6.15 8.76 21.01
C THR A 46 5.99 10.07 20.24
N SER A 47 7.07 10.59 19.64
CA SER A 47 7.09 11.85 18.86
C SER A 47 6.77 11.64 17.39
N LYS A 48 6.04 10.58 17.02
CA LYS A 48 5.41 10.55 15.69
C LYS A 48 4.57 11.84 15.58
N PRO A 49 4.74 12.66 14.53
CA PRO A 49 4.02 13.92 14.42
C PRO A 49 2.54 13.62 14.58
N LYS A 50 1.96 14.10 15.68
CA LYS A 50 0.56 13.87 16.01
C LYS A 50 -0.24 14.51 14.90
N GLU A 51 -1.06 13.70 14.25
CA GLU A 51 -1.97 14.17 13.22
C GLU A 51 -2.79 15.33 13.78
N SER A 52 -2.79 16.46 13.07
CA SER A 52 -3.47 17.66 13.55
C SER A 52 -4.96 17.36 13.76
N PRO A 53 -5.52 17.65 14.94
CA PRO A 53 -6.96 17.47 15.16
C PRO A 53 -7.81 18.14 14.09
N GLU A 54 -7.33 19.27 13.54
CA GLU A 54 -8.01 19.99 12.46
C GLU A 54 -8.12 19.15 11.18
N VAL A 55 -7.05 18.43 10.78
CA VAL A 55 -7.10 17.63 9.54
C VAL A 55 -8.10 16.49 9.68
N SER A 56 -8.21 15.90 10.87
CA SER A 56 -9.16 14.82 11.14
C SER A 56 -10.61 15.28 11.01
N VAL A 57 -10.95 16.43 11.61
CA VAL A 57 -12.31 17.00 11.53
C VAL A 57 -12.69 17.33 10.08
N ARG A 58 -11.80 18.03 9.36
CA ARG A 58 -12.04 18.37 7.95
C ARG A 58 -12.17 17.13 7.07
N PHE A 59 -11.36 16.11 7.34
CA PHE A 59 -11.43 14.85 6.59
C PHE A 59 -12.74 14.11 6.83
N THR A 60 -13.24 14.09 8.06
CA THR A 60 -14.56 13.52 8.38
C THR A 60 -15.68 14.26 7.67
N GLU A 61 -15.64 15.60 7.64
CA GLU A 61 -16.62 16.40 6.90
C GLU A 61 -16.58 16.12 5.39
N ALA A 62 -15.38 16.09 4.79
CA ALA A 62 -15.20 15.75 3.38
C ALA A 62 -15.74 14.35 3.04
N LEU A 63 -15.51 13.37 3.93
CA LEU A 63 -16.10 12.04 3.82
C LEU A 63 -17.63 12.04 3.91
N GLY A 64 -18.23 12.92 4.72
CA GLY A 64 -19.67 13.09 4.81
C GLY A 64 -20.29 13.50 3.46
N PHE A 65 -19.73 14.52 2.82
CA PHE A 65 -20.15 14.93 1.47
C PHE A 65 -19.90 13.84 0.43
N TYR A 66 -18.74 13.18 0.48
CA TYR A 66 -18.41 12.09 -0.43
C TYR A 66 -19.40 10.92 -0.32
N SER A 67 -19.76 10.53 0.91
CA SER A 67 -20.65 9.40 1.18
C SER A 67 -22.11 9.69 0.81
N THR A 68 -22.50 10.97 0.81
CA THR A 68 -23.83 11.42 0.36
C THR A 68 -23.90 11.69 -1.14
N GLY A 69 -22.79 11.49 -1.87
CA GLY A 69 -22.71 11.70 -3.32
C GLY A 69 -22.62 13.18 -3.73
N ASN A 70 -22.49 14.11 -2.78
CA ASN A 70 -22.24 15.51 -3.09
C ASN A 70 -20.76 15.70 -3.47
N LEU A 71 -20.42 15.31 -4.69
CA LEU A 71 -19.04 15.25 -5.16
C LEU A 71 -18.37 16.61 -5.27
N GLY A 72 -19.13 17.67 -5.58
CA GLY A 72 -18.59 19.03 -5.69
C GLY A 72 -18.08 19.56 -4.35
N GLU A 73 -18.92 19.48 -3.31
CA GLU A 73 -18.53 19.84 -1.95
C GLU A 73 -17.40 18.94 -1.44
N ALA A 74 -17.47 17.63 -1.69
CA ALA A 74 -16.42 16.70 -1.32
C ALA A 74 -15.07 17.06 -1.96
N GLU A 75 -15.07 17.40 -3.25
CA GLU A 75 -13.88 17.85 -3.98
C GLU A 75 -13.28 19.09 -3.33
N GLU A 76 -14.09 20.12 -3.08
CA GLU A 76 -13.63 21.36 -2.46
C GLU A 76 -12.96 21.09 -1.10
N ARG A 77 -13.60 20.30 -0.24
CA ARG A 77 -13.05 19.99 1.10
C ARG A 77 -11.79 19.14 1.02
N PHE A 78 -11.72 18.14 0.13
CA PHE A 78 -10.49 17.38 -0.04
C PHE A 78 -9.34 18.20 -0.65
N LEU A 79 -9.63 19.13 -1.56
CA LEU A 79 -8.64 20.08 -2.09
C LEU A 79 -8.08 20.98 -1.00
N GLU A 80 -8.93 21.50 -0.11
CA GLU A 80 -8.47 22.30 1.04
C GLU A 80 -7.51 21.49 1.92
N ILE A 81 -7.87 20.25 2.24
CA ILE A 81 -7.05 19.34 3.05
C ILE A 81 -5.69 19.09 2.39
N VAL A 82 -5.66 18.82 1.09
CA VAL A 82 -4.41 18.61 0.33
C VAL A 82 -3.52 19.84 0.37
N ARG A 83 -4.08 21.05 0.23
CA ARG A 83 -3.33 22.31 0.21
C ARG A 83 -2.75 22.64 1.58
N ARG A 84 -3.55 22.47 2.64
CA ARG A 84 -3.17 22.87 4.00
C ARG A 84 -2.34 21.83 4.73
N PHE A 85 -2.49 20.55 4.39
CA PHE A 85 -1.85 19.44 5.10
C PHE A 85 -1.11 18.46 4.16
N PRO A 86 -0.30 18.92 3.19
CA PRO A 86 0.24 18.09 2.09
C PRO A 86 1.18 16.95 2.51
N HIS A 87 1.69 17.00 3.75
CA HIS A 87 2.62 16.02 4.33
C HIS A 87 1.98 15.17 5.45
N GLN A 88 0.77 15.49 5.89
CA GLN A 88 0.07 14.68 6.88
C GLN A 88 -0.57 13.45 6.23
N LYS A 89 -0.75 12.37 7.00
CA LYS A 89 -1.28 11.11 6.46
C LYS A 89 -2.66 11.29 5.83
N LEU A 90 -3.58 11.98 6.51
CA LEU A 90 -4.90 12.30 5.97
C LEU A 90 -4.84 13.25 4.76
N GLY A 91 -3.88 14.18 4.72
CA GLY A 91 -3.70 15.04 3.53
C GLY A 91 -3.18 14.29 2.32
N ILE A 92 -2.29 13.31 2.52
CA ILE A 92 -1.90 12.39 1.46
C ILE A 92 -3.10 11.51 1.07
N LYS A 93 -3.83 10.97 2.05
CA LYS A 93 -5.03 10.13 1.82
C LYS A 93 -6.13 10.86 1.05
N ALA A 94 -6.31 12.16 1.24
CA ALA A 94 -7.27 12.97 0.49
C ALA A 94 -7.05 12.91 -1.03
N GLN A 95 -5.80 12.72 -1.49
CA GLN A 95 -5.51 12.52 -2.93
C GLN A 95 -6.19 11.28 -3.51
N PHE A 96 -6.33 10.20 -2.73
CA PHE A 96 -7.04 9.00 -3.18
C PHE A 96 -8.52 9.30 -3.43
N TYR A 97 -9.16 10.04 -2.53
CA TYR A 97 -10.57 10.41 -2.68
C TYR A 97 -10.79 11.39 -3.83
N LEU A 98 -9.90 12.38 -4.00
CA LEU A 98 -9.90 13.23 -5.20
C LEU A 98 -9.75 12.40 -6.47
N GLY A 99 -8.87 11.39 -6.48
CA GLY A 99 -8.73 10.46 -7.59
C GLY A 99 -10.06 9.79 -7.96
N ASN A 100 -10.80 9.28 -6.96
CA ASN A 100 -12.11 8.67 -7.17
C ASN A 100 -13.15 9.68 -7.68
N ILE A 101 -13.21 10.88 -7.08
CA ILE A 101 -14.13 11.95 -7.51
C ILE A 101 -13.86 12.34 -8.96
N TYR A 102 -12.60 12.57 -9.32
CA TYR A 102 -12.20 12.90 -10.68
C TYR A 102 -12.51 11.78 -11.65
N PHE A 103 -12.31 10.51 -11.26
CA PHE A 103 -12.67 9.38 -12.11
C PHE A 103 -14.19 9.33 -12.35
N GLN A 104 -14.99 9.46 -11.30
CA GLN A 104 -16.46 9.45 -11.38
C GLN A 104 -17.02 10.62 -12.21
N THR A 105 -16.30 11.75 -12.21
CA THR A 105 -16.63 12.95 -13.02
C THR A 105 -15.92 12.96 -14.38
N GLN A 106 -15.34 11.83 -14.81
CA GLN A 106 -14.66 11.64 -16.11
C GLN A 106 -13.44 12.54 -16.36
N ARG A 107 -12.90 13.15 -15.30
CA ARG A 107 -11.67 13.94 -15.32
C ARG A 107 -10.45 13.04 -15.18
N TYR A 108 -10.26 12.15 -16.15
CA TYR A 108 -9.30 11.02 -16.05
C TYR A 108 -7.83 11.46 -15.87
N ASP A 109 -7.42 12.59 -16.45
CA ASP A 109 -6.06 13.11 -16.25
C ASP A 109 -5.82 13.60 -14.82
N GLU A 110 -6.81 14.26 -14.21
CA GLU A 110 -6.76 14.69 -12.82
C GLU A 110 -6.83 13.50 -11.87
N ALA A 111 -7.70 12.54 -12.16
CA ALA A 111 -7.81 11.29 -11.43
C ALA A 111 -6.47 10.56 -11.39
N ARG A 112 -5.84 10.38 -12.56
CA ARG A 112 -4.52 9.74 -12.68
C ARG A 112 -3.45 10.47 -11.86
N ARG A 113 -3.39 11.80 -11.92
CA ARG A 113 -2.43 12.58 -11.11
C ARG A 113 -2.67 12.40 -9.61
N ALA A 114 -3.92 12.45 -9.16
CA ALA A 114 -4.27 12.31 -7.75
C ALA A 114 -3.93 10.90 -7.21
N PHE A 115 -4.29 9.83 -7.94
CA PHE A 115 -3.89 8.46 -7.59
C PHE A 115 -2.38 8.27 -7.58
N THR A 116 -1.66 8.86 -8.55
CA THR A 116 -0.18 8.79 -8.61
C THR A 116 0.47 9.49 -7.42
N ASN A 117 -0.07 10.64 -7.01
CA ASN A 117 0.40 11.40 -5.85
C ASN A 117 0.18 10.61 -4.55
N TYR A 118 -0.95 9.93 -4.39
CA TYR A 118 -1.18 9.04 -3.25
C TYR A 118 -0.20 7.86 -3.28
N TYR A 119 -0.17 7.11 -4.39
CA TYR A 119 0.60 5.87 -4.52
C TYR A 119 2.10 6.10 -4.29
N SER A 120 2.67 7.16 -4.89
CA SER A 120 4.09 7.48 -4.74
C SER A 120 4.53 7.74 -3.29
N LYS A 121 3.63 8.25 -2.44
CA LYS A 121 3.90 8.57 -1.03
C LYS A 121 3.55 7.42 -0.06
N ASN A 122 2.65 6.51 -0.45
CA ASN A 122 2.06 5.52 0.46
C ASN A 122 2.15 4.06 0.01
N LYS A 123 3.10 3.69 -0.88
CA LYS A 123 3.24 2.33 -1.46
C LYS A 123 3.08 1.13 -0.50
N LYS A 124 3.30 1.29 0.81
CA LYS A 124 3.14 0.21 1.81
C LYS A 124 1.70 0.03 2.31
N ASP A 125 0.77 0.93 1.98
CA ASP A 125 -0.64 0.79 2.34
C ASP A 125 -1.23 -0.42 1.57
N PRO A 126 -1.66 -1.49 2.28
CA PRO A 126 -2.05 -2.75 1.65
C PRO A 126 -3.39 -2.69 0.91
N LEU A 127 -4.19 -1.63 1.13
CA LEU A 127 -5.52 -1.49 0.57
C LEU A 127 -5.57 -0.37 -0.47
N LEU A 128 -5.16 0.83 -0.08
CA LEU A 128 -5.33 2.02 -0.92
C LEU A 128 -4.26 2.14 -1.99
N SER A 129 -3.04 1.62 -1.78
CA SER A 129 -2.01 1.62 -2.83
C SER A 129 -2.37 0.75 -4.03
N PRO A 130 -2.75 -0.54 -3.86
CA PRO A 130 -3.24 -1.32 -4.99
C PRO A 130 -4.52 -0.74 -5.60
N SER A 131 -5.41 -0.16 -4.78
CA SER A 131 -6.60 0.55 -5.30
C SER A 131 -6.25 1.78 -6.14
N SER A 132 -5.19 2.50 -5.79
CA SER A 132 -4.72 3.67 -6.56
C SER A 132 -4.10 3.24 -7.89
N LEU A 133 -3.30 2.17 -7.90
CA LEU A 133 -2.77 1.60 -9.14
C LEU A 133 -3.90 1.08 -10.05
N LEU A 134 -4.92 0.43 -9.49
CA LEU A 134 -6.14 0.10 -10.21
C LEU A 134 -6.79 1.36 -10.79
N GLY A 135 -6.99 2.40 -9.99
CA GLY A 135 -7.54 3.68 -10.44
C GLY A 135 -6.77 4.30 -11.60
N ILE A 136 -5.43 4.26 -11.57
CA ILE A 136 -4.57 4.70 -12.69
C ILE A 136 -4.81 3.83 -13.93
N GLY A 137 -4.85 2.51 -13.77
CA GLY A 137 -5.17 1.56 -14.84
C GLY A 137 -6.53 1.86 -15.48
N ASN A 138 -7.56 2.05 -14.65
CA ASN A 138 -8.91 2.41 -15.09
C ASN A 138 -8.89 3.72 -15.89
N CYS A 139 -8.20 4.76 -15.39
CA CYS A 139 -8.08 6.03 -16.11
C CYS A 139 -7.49 5.84 -17.52
N TYR A 140 -6.46 5.00 -17.66
CA TYR A 140 -5.88 4.69 -18.97
C TYR A 140 -6.82 3.87 -19.85
N GLU A 141 -7.57 2.93 -19.26
CA GLU A 141 -8.53 2.10 -19.99
C GLU A 141 -9.67 2.93 -20.57
N GLU A 142 -10.21 3.89 -19.81
CA GLU A 142 -11.27 4.81 -20.24
C GLU A 142 -10.85 5.67 -21.44
N VAL A 143 -9.58 6.10 -21.49
CA VAL A 143 -9.02 6.83 -22.64
C VAL A 143 -8.42 5.90 -23.72
N LYS A 144 -8.71 4.60 -23.66
CA LYS A 144 -8.30 3.56 -24.62
C LYS A 144 -6.78 3.37 -24.77
N GLU A 145 -6.01 3.85 -23.79
CA GLU A 145 -4.57 3.61 -23.66
C GLU A 145 -4.33 2.21 -23.04
N TYR A 146 -4.85 1.17 -23.69
CA TYR A 146 -4.93 -0.20 -23.15
C TYR A 146 -3.58 -0.77 -22.73
N LYS A 147 -2.48 -0.38 -23.40
CA LYS A 147 -1.14 -0.85 -23.04
C LYS A 147 -0.74 -0.34 -21.66
N LYS A 148 -0.89 0.98 -21.42
CA LYS A 148 -0.60 1.60 -20.12
C LYS A 148 -1.54 1.09 -19.03
N ALA A 149 -2.81 0.86 -19.37
CA ALA A 149 -3.77 0.27 -18.44
C ALA A 149 -3.31 -1.12 -17.98
N ALA A 150 -2.97 -2.02 -18.92
CA ALA A 150 -2.47 -3.36 -18.62
C ALA A 150 -1.20 -3.34 -17.76
N GLU A 151 -0.24 -2.46 -18.06
CA GLU A 151 1.01 -2.33 -17.29
C GLU A 151 0.75 -1.97 -15.81
N ASN A 152 -0.19 -1.07 -15.54
CA ASN A 152 -0.60 -0.67 -14.19
C ASN A 152 -1.34 -1.81 -13.46
N TYR A 153 -2.25 -2.49 -14.16
CA TYR A 153 -2.95 -3.64 -13.61
C TYR A 153 -2.01 -4.80 -13.26
N GLU A 154 -1.05 -5.12 -14.13
CA GLU A 154 -0.02 -6.11 -13.82
C GLU A 154 0.86 -5.69 -12.63
N GLN A 155 1.13 -4.39 -12.49
CA GLN A 155 1.88 -3.86 -11.35
C GLN A 155 1.19 -4.16 -10.02
N VAL A 156 -0.15 -4.07 -9.97
CA VAL A 156 -0.92 -4.48 -8.78
C VAL A 156 -0.58 -5.91 -8.38
N ALA A 157 -0.61 -6.85 -9.32
CA ALA A 157 -0.34 -8.26 -9.03
C ALA A 157 1.14 -8.56 -8.73
N ARG A 158 2.07 -7.75 -9.26
CA ARG A 158 3.51 -7.87 -8.95
C ARG A 158 3.83 -7.37 -7.54
N GLU A 159 3.34 -6.18 -7.18
CA GLU A 159 3.70 -5.53 -5.93
C GLU A 159 2.80 -5.93 -4.75
N TYR A 160 1.54 -6.28 -5.03
CA TYR A 160 0.51 -6.58 -4.04
C TYR A 160 -0.09 -7.96 -4.24
N LYS A 161 0.73 -8.99 -4.45
CA LYS A 161 0.30 -10.37 -4.76
C LYS A 161 -0.75 -10.96 -3.80
N LYS A 162 -0.74 -10.57 -2.52
CA LYS A 162 -1.71 -11.03 -1.50
C LYS A 162 -2.98 -10.20 -1.43
N SER A 163 -3.05 -9.09 -2.16
CA SER A 163 -4.21 -8.21 -2.16
C SER A 163 -5.38 -8.90 -2.87
N PRO A 164 -6.63 -8.74 -2.39
CA PRO A 164 -7.81 -9.24 -3.09
C PRO A 164 -7.96 -8.62 -4.49
N PHE A 165 -7.31 -7.48 -4.74
CA PHE A 165 -7.32 -6.81 -6.04
C PHE A 165 -6.41 -7.46 -7.08
N ALA A 166 -5.39 -8.22 -6.68
CA ALA A 166 -4.39 -8.75 -7.60
C ALA A 166 -4.95 -9.65 -8.72
N PRO A 167 -5.82 -10.65 -8.44
CA PRO A 167 -6.40 -11.47 -9.51
C PRO A 167 -7.35 -10.67 -10.41
N LEU A 168 -8.14 -9.75 -9.85
CA LEU A 168 -9.06 -8.88 -10.62
C LEU A 168 -8.30 -7.90 -11.53
N ALA A 169 -7.17 -7.38 -11.06
CA ALA A 169 -6.27 -6.56 -11.85
C ALA A 169 -5.74 -7.36 -13.05
N LEU A 170 -5.28 -8.60 -12.84
CA LEU A 170 -4.82 -9.46 -13.93
C LEU A 170 -5.91 -9.73 -14.97
N LEU A 171 -7.16 -9.96 -14.56
CA LEU A 171 -8.27 -10.09 -15.52
C LEU A 171 -8.45 -8.81 -16.35
N SER A 172 -8.33 -7.65 -15.72
CA SER A 172 -8.41 -6.35 -16.40
C SER A 172 -7.22 -6.12 -17.35
N ALA A 173 -6.01 -6.56 -16.98
CA ALA A 173 -4.84 -6.56 -17.86
C ALA A 173 -5.06 -7.47 -19.08
N ALA A 174 -5.56 -8.69 -18.89
CA ALA A 174 -5.87 -9.61 -19.98
C ALA A 174 -6.94 -9.04 -20.93
N ARG A 175 -7.97 -8.37 -20.39
CA ARG A 175 -8.97 -7.65 -21.18
C ARG A 175 -8.34 -6.53 -22.01
N CYS A 176 -7.43 -5.75 -21.44
CA CYS A 176 -6.72 -4.71 -22.16
C CYS A 176 -5.84 -5.28 -23.28
N TYR A 177 -5.10 -6.36 -23.04
CA TYR A 177 -4.31 -7.04 -24.08
C TYR A 177 -5.19 -7.63 -25.19
N LYS A 178 -6.37 -8.15 -24.85
CA LYS A 178 -7.37 -8.58 -25.83
C LYS A 178 -7.84 -7.43 -26.72
N ASN A 179 -8.09 -6.25 -26.14
CA ASN A 179 -8.48 -5.05 -26.90
C ASN A 179 -7.36 -4.53 -27.80
N LEU A 180 -6.09 -4.75 -27.42
CA LEU A 180 -4.93 -4.49 -28.28
C LEU A 180 -4.74 -5.54 -29.39
N GLY A 181 -5.49 -6.65 -29.36
CA GLY A 181 -5.28 -7.79 -30.24
C GLY A 181 -4.08 -8.66 -29.88
N ASP A 182 -3.41 -8.38 -28.76
CA ASP A 182 -2.32 -9.20 -28.21
C ASP A 182 -2.88 -10.39 -27.42
N TYR A 183 -3.46 -11.32 -28.15
CA TYR A 183 -4.06 -12.53 -27.58
C TYR A 183 -3.00 -13.45 -26.94
N LYS A 184 -1.74 -13.36 -27.35
CA LYS A 184 -0.64 -14.12 -26.74
C LYS A 184 -0.42 -13.63 -25.31
N LYS A 185 -0.30 -12.32 -25.11
CA LYS A 185 -0.14 -11.74 -23.77
C LYS A 185 -1.38 -11.95 -22.91
N ALA A 186 -2.57 -11.78 -23.47
CA ALA A 186 -3.81 -12.09 -22.75
C ALA A 186 -3.85 -13.54 -22.25
N LYS A 187 -3.44 -14.51 -23.09
CA LYS A 187 -3.33 -15.92 -22.73
C LYS A 187 -2.38 -16.13 -21.54
N GLU A 188 -1.16 -15.58 -21.59
CA GLU A 188 -0.19 -15.68 -20.49
C GLU A 188 -0.76 -15.17 -19.16
N ILE A 189 -1.49 -14.05 -19.20
CA ILE A 189 -2.09 -13.45 -18.01
C ILE A 189 -3.22 -14.32 -17.45
N TYR A 190 -4.08 -14.89 -18.29
CA TYR A 190 -5.13 -15.80 -17.82
C TYR A 190 -4.56 -17.08 -17.19
N GLU A 191 -3.55 -17.68 -17.82
CA GLU A 191 -2.83 -18.84 -17.26
C GLU A 191 -2.21 -18.51 -15.90
N LYS A 192 -1.65 -17.29 -15.76
CA LYS A 192 -1.14 -16.80 -14.49
C LYS A 192 -2.21 -16.69 -13.42
N VAL A 193 -3.42 -16.19 -13.73
CA VAL A 193 -4.52 -16.12 -12.76
C VAL A 193 -4.89 -17.52 -12.26
N ILE A 194 -5.04 -18.48 -13.18
CA ILE A 194 -5.41 -19.87 -12.87
C ILE A 194 -4.36 -20.54 -11.98
N LYS A 195 -3.07 -20.29 -12.26
CA LYS A 195 -1.95 -20.87 -11.53
C LYS A 195 -1.74 -20.23 -10.15
N ASP A 196 -1.71 -18.90 -10.09
CA ASP A 196 -1.32 -18.16 -8.89
C ASP A 196 -2.49 -17.97 -7.90
N TYR A 197 -3.75 -18.07 -8.36
CA TYR A 197 -4.96 -17.86 -7.55
C TYR A 197 -5.99 -19.01 -7.71
N PRO A 198 -5.62 -20.27 -7.41
CA PRO A 198 -6.40 -21.45 -7.75
C PRO A 198 -7.76 -21.59 -7.04
N THR A 199 -7.97 -20.85 -5.95
CA THR A 199 -9.19 -20.83 -5.13
C THR A 199 -9.98 -19.51 -5.25
N ASN A 200 -9.47 -18.53 -6.02
CA ASN A 200 -10.14 -17.25 -6.18
C ASN A 200 -11.23 -17.34 -7.26
N PRO A 201 -12.41 -16.71 -7.07
CA PRO A 201 -13.48 -16.70 -8.09
C PRO A 201 -13.03 -16.21 -9.48
N ALA A 202 -12.05 -15.29 -9.54
CA ALA A 202 -11.47 -14.81 -10.78
C ALA A 202 -10.85 -15.91 -11.67
N LYS A 203 -10.59 -17.10 -11.12
CA LYS A 203 -10.10 -18.26 -11.87
C LYS A 203 -11.11 -18.69 -12.95
N GLU A 204 -12.40 -18.68 -12.65
CA GLU A 204 -13.43 -19.11 -13.60
C GLU A 204 -13.48 -18.15 -14.80
N ASP A 205 -13.50 -16.84 -14.52
CA ASP A 205 -13.39 -15.80 -15.54
C ASP A 205 -12.11 -15.94 -16.37
N ALA A 206 -10.98 -16.30 -15.74
CA ALA A 206 -9.73 -16.54 -16.43
C ALA A 206 -9.78 -17.77 -17.34
N GLN A 207 -10.45 -18.85 -16.93
CA GLN A 207 -10.61 -20.05 -17.76
C GLN A 207 -11.47 -19.75 -19.00
N SER A 208 -12.59 -19.04 -18.84
CA SER A 208 -13.42 -18.60 -19.95
C SER A 208 -12.65 -17.66 -20.89
N GLY A 209 -11.90 -16.70 -20.33
CA GLY A 209 -11.03 -15.82 -21.09
C GLY A 209 -9.94 -16.55 -21.86
N LEU A 210 -9.28 -17.53 -21.23
CA LEU A 210 -8.24 -18.37 -21.82
C LEU A 210 -8.77 -19.19 -23.01
N TYR A 211 -9.94 -19.82 -22.86
CA TYR A 211 -10.59 -20.56 -23.93
C TYR A 211 -10.88 -19.66 -25.14
N TYR A 212 -11.44 -18.48 -24.88
CA TYR A 212 -11.75 -17.50 -25.93
C TYR A 212 -10.50 -17.05 -26.70
N VAL A 213 -9.44 -16.62 -26.00
CA VAL A 213 -8.23 -16.12 -26.68
C VAL A 213 -7.46 -17.23 -27.41
N THR A 214 -7.50 -18.46 -26.91
CA THR A 214 -6.88 -19.62 -27.58
C THR A 214 -7.58 -19.92 -28.89
N THR A 215 -8.91 -19.93 -28.90
CA THR A 215 -9.72 -20.11 -30.13
C THR A 215 -9.40 -19.04 -31.18
N LEU A 216 -9.23 -17.78 -30.78
CA LEU A 216 -8.86 -16.69 -31.68
C LEU A 216 -7.45 -16.86 -32.27
N LEU A 217 -6.50 -17.33 -31.47
CA LEU A 217 -5.13 -17.60 -31.92
C LEU A 217 -5.09 -18.73 -32.95
N GLU A 218 -5.87 -19.79 -32.75
CA GLU A 218 -5.97 -20.91 -33.70
C GLU A 218 -6.57 -20.45 -35.03
N LYS A 219 -7.68 -19.72 -35.01
CA LYS A 219 -8.31 -19.16 -36.22
C LYS A 219 -7.37 -18.25 -37.03
N LYS A 220 -6.51 -17.48 -36.35
CA LYS A 220 -5.52 -16.61 -37.00
C LYS A 220 -4.34 -17.38 -37.64
N LYS A 221 -4.05 -18.60 -37.19
CA LYS A 221 -2.99 -19.45 -37.78
C LYS A 221 -3.44 -20.19 -39.04
N ILE A 222 -4.75 -20.27 -39.28
CA ILE A 222 -5.37 -20.99 -40.40
C ILE A 222 -5.56 -20.06 -41.62
N LYS A 223 -5.40 -18.75 -41.45
CA LYS A 223 -5.37 -17.76 -42.54
C LYS A 223 -3.94 -17.43 -42.93
#